data_AF-A0A6V7WG73-F1
#
_entry.id   AF-A0A6V7WG73-F1
#
_cell.length_a   1.000
_cell.length_b   1.000
_cell.length_c   1.000
_cell.angle_alpha   90.00
_cell.angle_beta   90.00
_cell.angle_gamma   90.00
#
_symmetry.space_group_name_H-M   'P 1'
#
loop_
_entity.id
_entity.type
_entity.pdbx_description
1 polymer ?
#
loop_
_entity_poly.entity_id
_entity_poly.type
_entity_poly.pdbx_seq_one_letter_code
_entity_poly.pdbx_strand_id
1 'polypeptide(L)' 'MRPQGRLIQTKMRITPDRKCFTCGATKTSHWYHHSIPEQYICKSCYDKQQKMTKVNKKASRKGID' A
#
# COMPACT_ATOMS: atom_id res chain seq x y z
N MET A 1 -28.08 21.75 -9.97
CA MET A 1 -27.78 21.49 -8.54
C MET A 1 -26.90 20.25 -8.47
N ARG A 2 -25.63 20.38 -8.05
CA ARG A 2 -24.68 19.26 -7.93
C ARG A 2 -24.53 18.89 -6.46
N PRO A 3 -25.01 17.74 -5.98
CA PRO A 3 -24.75 17.33 -4.61
C PRO A 3 -23.25 17.02 -4.45
N GLN A 4 -22.71 17.64 -3.41
CA GLN A 4 -21.33 17.60 -2.96
C GLN A 4 -20.97 16.23 -2.38
N GLY A 5 -19.70 15.84 -2.55
CA GLY A 5 -18.95 15.09 -1.54
C GLY A 5 -19.15 13.58 -1.48
N ARG A 6 -18.40 12.84 -2.30
CA ARG A 6 -18.14 11.41 -2.05
C ARG A 6 -17.21 11.31 -0.84
N LEU A 7 -17.73 10.88 0.33
CA LEU A 7 -16.88 10.49 1.46
C LEU A 7 -15.95 9.36 1.01
N ILE A 8 -14.70 9.69 0.74
CA ILE A 8 -13.59 8.72 0.62
C ILE A 8 -13.36 8.15 2.01
N GLN A 9 -14.15 7.14 2.36
CA GLN A 9 -13.98 6.35 3.56
C GLN A 9 -12.67 5.57 3.41
N THR A 10 -11.54 6.19 3.79
CA THR A 10 -10.22 5.54 3.90
C THR A 10 -10.25 4.60 5.10
N LYS A 11 -11.05 3.55 4.98
CA LYS A 11 -11.24 2.53 6.01
C LYS A 11 -9.90 1.79 6.16
N MET A 12 -9.06 2.28 7.07
CA MET A 12 -7.86 1.59 7.52
C MET A 12 -8.30 0.21 7.98
N ARG A 13 -7.89 -0.83 7.23
CA ARG A 13 -8.20 -2.20 7.60
C ARG A 13 -7.26 -2.58 8.74
N ILE A 14 -7.77 -2.50 9.96
CA ILE A 14 -7.13 -3.12 11.12
C ILE A 14 -7.44 -4.61 11.00
N THR A 15 -6.49 -5.37 10.48
CA THR A 15 -6.54 -6.84 10.46
C THR A 15 -5.64 -7.33 11.59
N PRO A 16 -6.21 -7.77 12.73
CA PRO A 16 -5.40 -8.16 13.89
C PRO A 16 -4.45 -9.33 13.59
N ASP A 17 -4.75 -10.11 12.55
CA ASP A 17 -3.99 -11.31 12.16
C ASP A 17 -2.86 -11.03 11.15
N ARG A 18 -2.82 -9.86 10.51
CA ARG A 18 -1.79 -9.55 9.49
C ARG A 18 -0.83 -8.50 10.03
N LYS A 19 0.46 -8.82 10.01
CA LYS A 19 1.56 -7.91 10.31
C LYS A 19 2.49 -7.79 9.11
N CYS A 20 3.08 -6.61 8.93
CA CYS A 20 4.06 -6.42 7.88
C CYS A 20 5.32 -7.20 8.21
N PHE A 21 5.74 -8.12 7.33
CA PHE A 21 6.97 -8.88 7.49
C PHE A 21 8.22 -7.98 7.61
N THR A 22 8.25 -6.87 6.86
CA THR A 22 9.41 -5.96 6.81
C THR A 22 9.49 -4.99 7.98
N CYS A 23 8.37 -4.40 8.43
CA CYS A 23 8.37 -3.33 9.44
C CYS A 23 7.51 -3.60 10.68
N GLY A 24 6.84 -4.75 10.75
CA GLY A 24 5.97 -5.13 11.87
C GLY A 24 4.65 -4.35 11.95
N ALA A 25 4.36 -3.42 11.03
CA ALA A 25 3.12 -2.64 11.05
C ALA A 25 1.91 -3.55 11.04
N THR A 26 0.96 -3.34 11.96
CA THR A 26 -0.33 -4.05 12.06
C THR A 26 -1.50 -3.22 11.50
N LYS A 27 -1.23 -1.95 11.18
CA LYS A 27 -2.19 -1.00 10.61
C LYS A 27 -1.69 -0.54 9.26
N THR A 28 -2.48 -0.74 8.22
CA THR A 28 -2.16 -0.29 6.86
C THR A 28 -3.45 -0.08 6.07
N SER A 29 -3.39 0.79 5.07
CA SER A 29 -4.50 0.96 4.12
C SER A 29 -4.69 -0.27 3.25
N HIS A 30 -3.58 -0.93 2.86
CA HIS A 30 -3.58 -2.15 2.05
C HIS A 30 -2.44 -3.09 2.44
N TRP A 31 -2.71 -4.39 2.27
CA TRP A 31 -1.76 -5.49 2.41
C TRP A 31 -1.40 -6.04 1.04
N TYR A 32 -0.11 -6.26 0.80
CA TYR A 32 0.41 -6.88 -0.42
C TYR A 32 1.11 -8.18 -0.05
N HIS A 33 1.12 -9.15 -0.97
CA HIS A 33 1.89 -10.37 -0.79
C HIS A 33 3.38 -10.09 -0.94
N HIS A 34 4.18 -10.66 -0.05
CA HIS A 34 5.63 -10.72 -0.19
C HIS A 34 6.00 -11.85 -1.18
N SER A 35 7.25 -11.86 -1.65
CA SER A 35 7.78 -12.98 -2.43
C SER A 35 7.88 -14.28 -1.63
N ILE A 36 7.85 -14.20 -0.30
CA ILE A 36 7.80 -15.36 0.59
C ILE A 36 6.32 -15.76 0.75
N PRO A 37 5.97 -17.03 0.54
CA PRO A 37 4.60 -17.50 0.74
C PRO A 37 4.11 -17.18 2.16
N GLU A 38 2.82 -16.86 2.28
CA GLU A 38 2.14 -16.53 3.55
C GLU A 38 2.65 -15.27 4.27
N GLN A 39 3.64 -14.55 3.73
CA GLN A 39 4.10 -13.29 4.28
C GLN A 39 3.42 -12.09 3.60
N TYR A 40 2.97 -11.14 4.41
CA TYR A 40 2.34 -9.91 3.95
C TYR A 40 3.21 -8.70 4.25
N ILE A 41 3.16 -7.71 3.38
CA ILE A 41 3.80 -6.42 3.58
C ILE A 41 2.79 -5.28 3.45
N CYS A 42 3.02 -4.21 4.20
CA CYS A 42 2.17 -3.03 4.12
C CYS A 42 2.44 -2.25 2.82
N LYS A 43 1.47 -1.42 2.42
CA LYS A 43 1.58 -0.54 1.24
C LYS A 43 2.88 0.26 1.23
N SER A 44 3.31 0.77 2.38
CA SER A 44 4.52 1.57 2.50
C SER A 44 5.79 0.77 2.17
N CYS A 45 5.88 -0.46 2.67
CA CYS A 45 7.01 -1.35 2.38
C CYS A 45 6.99 -1.83 0.93
N TYR A 46 5.80 -2.15 0.40
CA TYR A 46 5.66 -2.49 -1.02
C TYR A 46 6.10 -1.33 -1.94
N ASP A 47 5.70 -0.10 -1.62
CA ASP A 47 6.10 1.09 -2.39
C ASP A 47 7.61 1.36 -2.29
N LYS A 48 8.20 1.16 -1.10
CA LYS A 48 9.66 1.24 -0.91
C LYS A 48 10.39 0.17 -1.72
N GLN A 49 9.94 -1.09 -1.69
CA GLN A 49 10.52 -2.18 -2.49
C GLN A 49 10.44 -1.85 -4.00
N GLN A 50 9.30 -1.36 -4.47
CA GLN A 50 9.11 -0.90 -5.85
C GLN A 50 10.03 0.27 -6.23
N LYS A 51 10.35 1.17 -5.27
CA LYS A 51 11.29 2.28 -5.51
C LYS A 51 12.73 1.79 -5.61
N MET A 52 13.13 0.84 -4.75
CA MET A 52 14.47 0.26 -4.76
C MET A 52 14.74 -0.53 -6.04
N THR A 53 13.75 -1.26 -6.56
CA THR A 53 13.87 -1.95 -7.86
C THR A 53 13.84 -1.00 -9.07
N LYS A 54 13.39 0.26 -8.88
CA LYS A 54 13.25 1.29 -9.92
C LYS A 54 14.44 2.24 -10.04
N VAL A 55 15.57 2.01 -9.38
CA VAL A 55 16.83 2.66 -9.79
C VAL A 55 17.11 2.42 -11.29
N ASN A 56 16.48 1.39 -11.90
CA ASN A 56 16.50 1.15 -13.35
C ASN A 56 15.18 1.45 -14.14
N LYS A 57 14.13 2.06 -13.56
CA LYS A 57 12.86 2.39 -14.26
C LYS A 57 12.28 3.72 -13.77
N LYS A 58 12.98 4.82 -14.04
CA LYS A 58 12.47 6.20 -13.92
C LYS A 58 11.49 6.52 -15.06
N ALA A 59 10.32 5.87 -15.11
CA ALA A 59 9.21 6.31 -15.95
C ALA A 59 7.95 5.58 -15.50
N SER A 60 6.78 6.17 -15.69
CA SER A 60 5.48 5.57 -15.40
C SER A 60 5.06 5.57 -13.92
N ARG A 61 4.62 6.74 -13.46
CA ARG A 61 3.25 6.95 -12.96
C ARG A 61 2.99 8.46 -12.84
N LYS A 62 2.71 9.05 -13.99
CA LYS A 62 2.05 10.35 -14.14
C LYS A 62 0.55 10.15 -13.86
N GLY A 63 -0.06 11.11 -13.18
CA GLY A 63 -1.52 11.30 -13.19
C GLY A 63 -2.21 11.05 -11.86
N ILE A 64 -2.48 12.15 -11.13
CA ILE A 64 -3.78 12.41 -10.54
C ILE A 64 -4.04 13.87 -10.89
N ASP A 65 -5.10 14.13 -11.67
CA ASP A 65 -5.58 15.47 -12.02
C ASP A 65 -6.20 16.19 -10.81
#